data_AF-A0A6L4YRF9-F1
#
_entry.id   AF-A0A6L4YRF9-F1
#
_cell.length_a   1.000
_cell.length_b   1.000
_cell.length_c   1.000
_cell.angle_alpha   90.00
_cell.angle_beta   90.00
_cell.angle_gamma   90.00
#
_symmetry.space_group_name_H-M   'P 1'
#
loop_
_entity.id
_entity.type
_entity.pdbx_description
1 polymer ?
#
loop_
_entity_poly.entity_id
_entity_poly.type
_entity_poly.pdbx_seq_one_letter_code
_entity_poly.pdbx_strand_id
1 'polypeptide(L)' 'MKFKVLQQDLLGPLQAVSRSVGVRSTLPILDNILLSAEGKKLKITATNLEIGVIKNLTVEVEAPGEITV' A
#
# COMPACT_ATOMS: atom_id res chain seq x y z
N MET A 1 12.67 2.26 5.30
CA MET A 1 11.76 2.76 4.24
C MET A 1 11.74 4.28 4.23
N LYS A 2 12.12 4.90 3.12
CA LYS A 2 12.02 6.35 2.85
C LYS A 2 11.87 6.58 1.36
N PHE A 3 10.82 7.26 0.94
CA PHE A 3 10.54 7.61 -0.47
C PHE A 3 9.81 8.96 -0.54
N LYS A 4 9.77 9.56 -1.73
CA LYS A 4 9.01 10.79 -2.00
C LYS A 4 8.00 10.57 -3.12
N VAL A 5 6.79 11.09 -2.94
CA VAL A 5 5.71 11.04 -3.92
C VAL A 5 4.80 12.25 -3.71
N LEU A 6 4.16 12.74 -4.77
CA LEU A 6 3.15 13.78 -4.63
C LEU A 6 1.88 13.19 -4.00
N GLN A 7 1.24 13.96 -3.13
CA GLN A 7 0.02 13.52 -2.44
C GLN A 7 -1.09 13.11 -3.42
N GLN A 8 -1.25 13.86 -4.51
CA GLN A 8 -2.26 13.58 -5.54
C GLN A 8 -2.03 12.24 -6.25
N ASP A 9 -0.77 11.87 -6.47
CA ASP A 9 -0.41 10.60 -7.12
C ASP A 9 -0.65 9.43 -6.17
N LEU A 10 -0.44 9.63 -4.86
CA LEU A 10 -0.61 8.61 -3.84
C LEU A 10 -2.09 8.35 -3.48
N LEU A 11 -2.94 9.38 -3.53
CA LEU A 11 -4.33 9.31 -3.07
C LEU A 11 -5.17 8.27 -3.84
N GLY A 12 -5.09 8.28 -5.17
CA GLY A 12 -5.87 7.36 -6.01
C GLY A 12 -5.55 5.88 -5.75
N PRO A 13 -4.27 5.47 -5.78
CA PRO A 13 -3.84 4.13 -5.40
C PRO A 13 -4.24 3.71 -3.99
N LEU A 14 -4.11 4.59 -2.99
CA LEU A 14 -4.56 4.32 -1.62
C LEU A 14 -6.07 4.07 -1.55
N GLN A 15 -6.88 4.92 -2.20
CA GLN A 15 -8.33 4.72 -2.24
C GLN A 15 -8.72 3.42 -2.96
N ALA A 16 -7.98 3.02 -3.99
CA ALA A 16 -8.24 1.79 -4.73
C ALA A 16 -7.97 0.54 -3.87
N VAL A 17 -6.89 0.51 -3.09
CA VAL A 17 -6.57 -0.63 -2.21
C VAL A 17 -7.42 -0.63 -0.92
N SER A 18 -7.81 0.55 -0.42
CA SER A 18 -8.59 0.65 0.83
C SER A 18 -9.96 -0.04 0.72
N ARG A 19 -10.51 -0.16 -0.49
CA ARG A 19 -11.79 -0.85 -0.71
C ARG A 19 -11.70 -2.37 -0.57
N SER A 20 -10.51 -2.97 -0.70
CA SER A 20 -10.31 -4.41 -0.48
C SER A 20 -10.01 -4.76 0.97
N VAL A 21 -9.82 -3.75 1.84
CA VAL A 21 -9.80 -3.95 3.30
C VAL A 21 -11.23 -4.22 3.75
N GLY A 22 -11.47 -5.34 4.41
CA GLY A 22 -12.79 -5.69 4.93
C GLY A 22 -13.21 -4.72 6.03
N VAL A 23 -14.49 -4.31 6.06
CA VAL A 23 -15.01 -3.46 7.14
C VAL A 23 -15.14 -4.33 8.40
N ARG A 24 -14.11 -4.30 9.28
CA ARG A 24 -14.03 -5.01 10.58
C ARG A 24 -13.58 -6.47 10.46
N SER A 25 -12.29 -6.67 10.24
CA SER A 25 -11.65 -7.97 10.39
C SER A 25 -11.49 -8.35 11.87
N THR A 26 -11.64 -9.64 12.21
CA THR A 26 -11.20 -10.17 13.52
C THR A 26 -9.66 -10.28 13.63
N LEU A 27 -8.97 -10.12 12.49
CA LEU A 27 -7.53 -10.10 12.35
C LEU A 27 -7.07 -8.66 12.06
N PRO A 28 -6.56 -7.92 13.06
CA PRO A 28 -6.21 -6.50 12.90
C PRO A 28 -5.22 -6.21 11.77
N ILE A 29 -4.34 -7.17 11.45
CA ILE A 29 -3.37 -7.01 10.34
C ILE A 29 -4.05 -6.86 8.97
N LEU A 30 -5.28 -7.36 8.80
CA LEU A 30 -6.03 -7.23 7.56
C LEU A 30 -6.71 -5.86 7.41
N ASP A 31 -6.75 -5.05 8.48
CA ASP A 31 -7.19 -3.66 8.41
C ASP A 31 -6.09 -2.73 7.84
N ASN A 32 -4.86 -3.25 7.69
CA ASN A 32 -3.71 -2.49 7.23
C ASN A 32 -3.51 -2.56 5.71
N ILE A 33 -2.77 -1.59 5.20
CA ILE A 33 -2.22 -1.57 3.85
C ILE A 33 -0.71 -1.84 3.92
N LEU A 34 -0.23 -2.81 3.11
CA LEU A 34 1.19 -3.03 2.92
C LEU A 34 1.77 -2.00 1.93
N LEU A 35 2.78 -1.28 2.40
CA LEU A 35 3.64 -0.40 1.61
C LEU A 35 5.00 -1.07 1.47
N SER A 36 5.44 -1.30 0.24
CA SER A 36 6.75 -1.89 -0.08
C SER A 36 7.47 -0.99 -1.07
N ALA A 37 8.60 -0.42 -0.66
CA ALA A 37 9.44 0.45 -1.47
C ALA A 37 10.74 -0.27 -1.85
N GLU A 38 10.94 -0.49 -3.14
CA GLU A 38 12.13 -1.17 -3.69
C GLU A 38 12.49 -0.59 -5.07
N GLY A 39 13.79 -0.37 -5.30
CA GLY A 39 14.28 0.19 -6.56
C GLY A 39 13.70 1.59 -6.83
N LYS A 40 12.83 1.71 -7.84
CA LYS A 40 12.13 2.95 -8.20
C LYS A 40 10.62 2.83 -8.06
N LYS A 41 10.17 1.93 -7.18
CA LYS A 41 8.78 1.49 -7.15
C LYS A 41 8.25 1.44 -5.74
N LEU A 42 7.05 1.97 -5.55
CA LEU A 42 6.22 1.76 -4.36
C LEU A 42 5.08 0.82 -4.74
N LYS A 43 5.04 -0.35 -4.12
CA LYS A 43 3.93 -1.30 -4.19
C LYS A 43 3.02 -1.08 -2.99
N ILE A 44 1.73 -0.91 -3.26
CA ILE A 44 0.68 -0.71 -2.27
C ILE A 44 -0.29 -1.89 -2.38
N THR A 45 -0.49 -2.63 -1.30
CA THR A 45 -1.27 -3.87 -1.32
C THR A 45 -2.24 -3.93 -0.14
N ALA A 46 -3.45 -4.43 -0.37
CA ALA A 46 -4.40 -4.76 0.69
C ALA A 46 -5.18 -6.03 0.32
N THR A 47 -5.71 -6.74 1.33
CA THR A 47 -6.46 -7.99 1.13
C THR A 47 -7.41 -8.26 2.29
N ASN A 48 -8.51 -8.95 2.00
CA ASN A 48 -9.43 -9.52 2.99
C ASN A 48 -9.45 -11.06 2.98
N LEU A 49 -8.40 -11.70 2.44
CA LEU A 49 -8.25 -13.15 2.19
C LEU A 49 -9.10 -13.73 1.05
N GLU A 50 -10.07 -12.98 0.53
CA GLU A 50 -10.85 -13.37 -0.66
C GLU A 50 -10.38 -12.62 -1.91
N ILE A 51 -10.10 -11.32 -1.75
CA ILE A 51 -9.71 -10.40 -2.81
C ILE A 51 -8.47 -9.61 -2.35
N GLY A 52 -7.43 -9.63 -3.18
CA GLY A 52 -6.25 -8.80 -3.02
C GLY A 52 -6.14 -7.75 -4.11
N VAL A 53 -5.86 -6.51 -3.75
CA VAL A 53 -5.62 -5.41 -4.70
C VAL A 53 -4.20 -4.92 -4.56
N ILE A 54 -3.50 -4.82 -5.69
CA ILE A 54 -2.11 -4.33 -5.77
C ILE A 54 -2.09 -3.11 -6.70
N LYS A 55 -1.50 -2.02 -6.21
CA LYS A 55 -1.16 -0.84 -7.00
C LYS A 55 0.33 -0.58 -6.94
N ASN A 56 0.85 -0.02 -8.02
CA ASN A 56 2.27 0.24 -8.19
C ASN A 56 2.44 1.69 -8.64
N LEU A 57 3.37 2.40 -8.00
CA LEU A 57 3.78 3.74 -8.41
C LEU A 57 5.27 3.76 -8.68
N THR A 58 5.66 4.54 -9.68
CA THR A 58 7.06 4.92 -9.85
C THR A 58 7.36 6.06 -8.88
N VAL A 59 8.30 5.84 -7.97
CA VAL A 59 8.70 6.85 -6.96
C VAL A 59 10.22 6.85 -6.81
N GLU A 60 10.76 7.95 -6.29
CA GLU A 60 12.15 8.01 -5.85
C GLU A 60 12.25 7.39 -4.45
N VAL A 61 12.94 6.25 -4.35
CA VAL A 61 13.18 5.54 -3.10
C VAL A 61 14.58 5.91 -2.60
N GLU A 62 14.65 6.57 -1.45
CA GLU A 62 15.90 6.92 -0.78
C GLU A 62 16.41 5.77 0.11
N ALA A 63 15.50 5.02 0.72
CA ALA A 63 15.84 3.83 1.50
C ALA A 63 14.74 2.77 1.30
N PRO A 64 15.07 1.55 0.83
CA PRO A 64 14.09 0.50 0.65
C PRO A 64 13.48 0.06 1.99
N GLY A 65 12.42 -0.73 1.89
CA GLY A 65 11.82 -1.40 3.03
C GLY A 65 10.31 -1.50 2.91
N GLU A 66 9.73 -2.22 3.86
CA GLU A 66 8.31 -2.54 3.88
C GLU A 66 7.71 -2.23 5.25
N ILE A 67 6.46 -1.81 5.26
CA ILE A 67 5.67 -1.58 6.47
C ILE A 67 4.19 -1.78 6.16
N THR A 68 3.41 -2.17 7.16
CA THR A 68 1.96 -2.13 7.11
C THR A 68 1.45 -1.00 7.98
N VAL A 69 0.50 -0.21 7.48
CA VAL A 69 -0.11 0.93 8.19
C VAL A 69 -1.63 0.85 8.11
#